data_AF-A0A7J4DSF6-F1
#
_entry.id   AF-A0A7J4DSF6-F1
#
_cell.length_a   1.000
_cell.length_b   1.000
_cell.length_c   1.000
_cell.angle_alpha   90.00
_cell.angle_beta   90.00
_cell.angle_gamma   90.00
#
_symmetry.space_group_name_H-M   'P 1'
#
loop_
_entity.id
_entity.type
_entity.pdbx_description
1 polymer ?
#
loop_
_entity_poly.entity_id
_entity_poly.type
_entity_poly.pdbx_seq_one_letter_code
_entity_poly.pdbx_strand_id
1 'polypeptide(L)'
;MKTVVIKLSGSLFSFDKDYSQVKKITKTLDEISRNGYNVVAVAGGGKTARNMQNAARNFHADEAFLDQLGIDVSRIHAKILTTCTTNSCQDIPKTLDEVVRYLSSSKIVFTGGLSPGQSTNATAALIAERTKAKLFVNAT
;
A
#
# COMPACT_ATOMS: atom_id res chain seq x y z
N MET A 1 11.99 -13.41 -10.94
CA MET A 1 12.46 -13.03 -9.59
C MET A 1 11.38 -13.40 -8.58
N LYS A 2 11.72 -13.77 -7.34
CA LYS A 2 10.71 -14.15 -6.33
C LYS A 2 10.06 -12.89 -5.76
N THR A 3 8.73 -12.87 -5.63
CA THR A 3 7.99 -11.71 -5.10
C THR A 3 7.58 -11.96 -3.65
N VAL A 4 7.67 -10.92 -2.82
CA VAL A 4 7.09 -10.87 -1.48
C VAL A 4 6.08 -9.73 -1.45
N VAL A 5 4.88 -10.01 -0.94
CA VAL A 5 3.83 -9.01 -0.76
C VAL A 5 3.67 -8.72 0.72
N ILE A 6 3.61 -7.44 1.08
CA ILE A 6 3.58 -6.99 2.46
C ILE A 6 2.45 -5.99 2.60
N LYS A 7 1.42 -6.32 3.37
CA LYS A 7 0.41 -5.33 3.76
C LYS A 7 0.93 -4.57 4.97
N LEU A 8 0.90 -3.26 4.90
CA LEU A 8 1.28 -2.34 5.97
C LEU A 8 0.02 -1.81 6.66
N SER A 9 -0.02 -1.89 7.99
CA SER A 9 -1.11 -1.36 8.80
C SER A 9 -1.32 0.13 8.56
N GLY A 10 -2.58 0.58 8.53
CA GLY A 10 -2.88 1.99 8.39
C GLY A 10 -2.46 2.83 9.60
N SER A 11 -2.29 2.21 10.77
CA SER A 11 -1.79 2.87 11.98
C SER A 11 -0.37 3.41 11.81
N LEU A 12 0.43 2.81 10.92
CA LEU A 12 1.79 3.23 10.59
C LEU A 12 1.87 4.68 10.09
N PHE A 13 0.78 5.18 9.52
CA PHE A 13 0.71 6.50 8.87
C PHE A 13 -0.01 7.54 9.75
N SER A 14 -0.09 7.31 11.05
CA SER A 14 -0.51 8.33 12.01
C SER A 14 0.66 9.30 12.20
N PHE A 15 0.74 10.33 11.36
CA PHE A 15 1.85 11.30 11.32
C PHE A 15 1.80 12.32 12.46
N ASP A 16 1.44 11.87 13.65
CA ASP A 16 1.09 12.72 14.77
C ASP A 16 2.36 13.31 15.44
N LYS A 17 3.56 12.75 15.18
CA LYS A 17 4.91 13.35 15.37
C LYS A 17 6.11 12.42 15.08
N ASP A 18 5.93 11.09 15.00
CA ASP A 18 7.05 10.14 14.84
C ASP A 18 7.03 9.39 13.49
N TYR A 19 7.99 9.71 12.64
CA TYR A 19 8.20 9.05 11.33
C TYR A 19 9.20 7.89 11.38
N SER A 20 9.77 7.57 12.56
CA SER A 20 10.84 6.59 12.71
C SER A 20 10.41 5.19 12.25
N GLN A 21 9.16 4.82 12.49
CA GLN A 21 8.60 3.52 12.09
C GLN A 21 8.52 3.38 10.56
N VAL A 22 8.07 4.42 9.86
CA VAL A 22 8.04 4.43 8.38
C VAL A 22 9.44 4.24 7.82
N LYS A 23 10.43 4.99 8.34
CA LYS A 23 11.83 4.88 7.91
C LYS A 23 12.42 3.49 8.18
N LYS A 24 12.13 2.89 9.35
CA LYS A 24 12.57 1.54 9.70
C LYS A 24 12.00 0.52 8.73
N ILE A 25 10.69 0.59 8.48
CA ILE A 25 10.00 -0.33 7.55
C ILE A 25 10.56 -0.19 6.14
N THR A 26 10.70 1.03 5.61
CA THR A 26 11.23 1.20 4.24
C THR A 26 12.66 0.69 4.11
N LYS A 27 13.49 0.88 5.14
CA LYS A 27 14.83 0.29 5.19
C LYS A 27 14.79 -1.24 5.15
N THR A 28 13.88 -1.86 5.90
CA THR A 28 13.67 -3.32 5.85
C THR A 28 13.20 -3.79 4.47
N LEU A 29 12.30 -3.04 3.80
CA LEU A 29 11.87 -3.36 2.43
C LEU A 29 13.03 -3.29 1.43
N ASP A 30 13.90 -2.29 1.56
CA ASP A 30 15.12 -2.19 0.76
C ASP A 30 16.08 -3.37 1.02
N GLU A 31 16.24 -3.79 2.27
CA GLU A 31 17.05 -4.97 2.62
C GLU A 31 16.49 -6.25 1.99
N ILE A 32 15.17 -6.45 2.02
CA ILE A 32 14.51 -7.58 1.33
C ILE A 32 14.78 -7.51 -0.18
N SER A 33 14.66 -6.32 -0.78
CA SER A 33 14.94 -6.09 -2.19
C SER A 33 16.39 -6.43 -2.57
N ARG A 34 17.37 -5.96 -1.77
CA ARG A 34 18.81 -6.27 -1.96
C ARG A 34 19.11 -7.76 -1.88
N ASN A 35 18.32 -8.52 -1.12
CA ASN A 35 18.42 -9.98 -1.05
C ASN A 35 17.78 -10.73 -2.24
N GLY A 36 17.47 -10.03 -3.34
CA GLY A 36 17.03 -10.64 -4.60
C GLY A 36 15.53 -10.89 -4.70
N TYR A 37 14.73 -10.23 -3.87
CA TYR A 37 13.27 -10.30 -3.94
C TYR A 37 12.68 -9.04 -4.59
N ASN A 38 11.62 -9.23 -5.38
CA ASN A 38 10.73 -8.13 -5.71
C ASN A 38 9.77 -7.91 -4.53
N VAL A 39 9.46 -6.66 -4.22
CA VAL A 39 8.61 -6.31 -3.08
C VAL A 39 7.39 -5.56 -3.59
N VAL A 40 6.19 -5.98 -3.17
CA VAL A 40 4.99 -5.15 -3.26
C VAL A 40 4.52 -4.81 -1.85
N ALA A 41 4.45 -3.52 -1.52
CA ALA A 41 3.97 -3.06 -0.23
C ALA A 41 2.63 -2.32 -0.39
N VAL A 42 1.61 -2.81 0.31
CA VAL A 42 0.23 -2.30 0.25
C VAL A 42 -0.05 -1.48 1.51
N ALA A 43 -0.13 -0.16 1.37
CA ALA A 43 -0.41 0.76 2.47
C ALA A 43 -1.89 0.71 2.89
N GLY A 44 -2.17 0.72 4.20
CA GLY A 44 -3.51 0.90 4.74
C GLY A 44 -3.94 2.37 4.87
N GLY A 45 -5.24 2.64 4.84
CA GLY A 45 -5.79 4.00 4.97
C GLY A 45 -5.79 4.58 6.40
N GLY A 46 -5.79 3.73 7.43
CA GLY A 46 -5.55 4.15 8.82
C GLY A 46 -6.58 5.10 9.41
N LYS A 47 -6.15 5.89 10.40
CA LYS A 47 -6.98 6.88 11.10
C LYS A 47 -7.42 8.00 10.14
N THR A 48 -6.53 8.43 9.24
CA THR A 48 -6.81 9.44 8.21
C THR A 48 -8.00 9.04 7.34
N ALA A 49 -8.03 7.81 6.81
CA ALA A 49 -9.14 7.33 5.98
C ALA A 49 -10.45 7.32 6.77
N ARG A 50 -10.44 6.76 7.98
CA ARG A 50 -11.64 6.71 8.84
C ARG A 50 -12.20 8.10 9.14
N ASN A 51 -11.34 9.07 9.43
CA ASN A 51 -11.76 10.44 9.69
C ASN A 51 -12.41 11.08 8.45
N MET A 52 -11.80 10.91 7.27
CA MET A 52 -12.34 11.44 6.02
C MET A 52 -13.67 10.75 5.63
N GLN A 53 -13.74 9.43 5.76
CA GLN A 53 -14.96 8.66 5.51
C GLN A 53 -16.10 9.10 6.45
N ASN A 54 -15.80 9.30 7.74
CA ASN A 54 -16.79 9.78 8.70
C ASN A 54 -17.28 11.20 8.36
N ALA A 55 -16.38 12.10 7.95
CA ALA A 55 -16.75 13.44 7.50
C ALA A 55 -17.66 13.38 6.26
N ALA A 56 -17.29 12.61 5.23
CA ALA A 56 -18.09 12.46 4.03
C ALA A 56 -19.45 11.79 4.29
N ARG A 57 -19.52 10.85 5.23
CA ARG A 57 -20.78 10.23 5.66
C ARG A 57 -21.75 11.26 6.28
N ASN A 58 -21.23 12.23 7.03
CA ASN A 58 -22.04 13.35 7.54
C ASN A 58 -22.54 14.29 6.42
N PHE A 59 -21.92 14.24 5.24
CA PHE A 59 -22.36 14.93 4.03
C PHE A 59 -23.14 14.03 3.06
N HIS A 60 -23.69 12.92 3.57
CA HIS A 60 -24.56 12.00 2.83
C HIS A 60 -23.91 11.26 1.65
N ALA A 61 -22.58 11.06 1.68
CA ALA A 61 -21.91 10.21 0.69
C ALA A 61 -22.35 8.74 0.81
N ASP A 62 -22.48 8.06 -0.34
CA ASP A 62 -22.75 6.62 -0.41
C ASP A 62 -21.52 5.77 -0.05
N GLU A 63 -21.72 4.49 0.28
CA GLU A 63 -20.64 3.61 0.74
C GLU A 63 -19.58 3.34 -0.35
N ALA A 64 -19.93 3.35 -1.63
CA ALA A 64 -18.96 3.20 -2.71
C ALA A 64 -18.01 4.42 -2.79
N PHE A 65 -18.54 5.62 -2.55
CA PHE A 65 -17.76 6.83 -2.42
C PHE A 65 -16.86 6.81 -1.18
N LEU A 66 -17.37 6.32 -0.04
CA LEU A 66 -16.57 6.18 1.18
C LEU A 66 -15.41 5.19 0.99
N ASP A 67 -15.64 4.08 0.29
CA ASP A 67 -14.57 3.16 -0.09
C ASP A 67 -13.55 3.83 -1.00
N GLN A 68 -14.00 4.62 -1.98
CA GLN A 68 -13.11 5.38 -2.86
C GLN A 68 -12.23 6.36 -2.07
N LEU A 69 -12.78 7.07 -1.08
CA LEU A 69 -11.99 7.91 -0.17
C LEU A 69 -10.95 7.10 0.61
N GLY A 70 -11.33 5.92 1.11
CA GLY A 70 -10.39 5.04 1.82
C GLY A 70 -9.24 4.58 0.92
N ILE A 71 -9.55 4.26 -0.33
CA ILE A 71 -8.58 3.93 -1.38
C ILE A 71 -7.65 5.11 -1.64
N ASP A 72 -8.19 6.30 -1.85
CA ASP A 72 -7.40 7.49 -2.17
C ASP A 72 -6.43 7.84 -1.04
N VAL A 73 -6.88 7.79 0.21
CA VAL A 73 -6.02 7.99 1.38
C VAL A 73 -4.91 6.94 1.45
N SER A 74 -5.23 5.65 1.24
CA SER A 74 -4.23 4.60 1.24
C SER A 74 -3.17 4.79 0.13
N ARG A 75 -3.57 5.33 -1.03
CA ARG A 75 -2.66 5.67 -2.13
C ARG A 75 -1.78 6.88 -1.81
N ILE A 76 -2.30 7.86 -1.08
CA ILE A 76 -1.49 8.97 -0.54
C ILE A 76 -0.41 8.41 0.40
N HIS A 77 -0.76 7.51 1.31
CA HIS A 77 0.23 6.84 2.17
C HIS A 77 1.27 6.06 1.36
N ALA A 78 0.86 5.33 0.32
CA ALA A 78 1.77 4.65 -0.59
C ALA A 78 2.71 5.62 -1.33
N LYS A 79 2.20 6.78 -1.76
CA LYS A 79 3.00 7.84 -2.40
C LYS A 79 4.05 8.42 -1.44
N ILE A 80 3.74 8.57 -0.16
CA ILE A 80 4.73 8.99 0.84
C ILE A 80 5.87 7.98 0.94
N LEU A 81 5.59 6.68 0.86
CA LEU A 81 6.63 5.63 0.91
C LEU A 81 7.63 5.73 -0.27
N THR A 82 7.20 6.19 -1.45
CA THR A 82 8.11 6.36 -2.60
C THR A 82 9.18 7.42 -2.36
N THR A 83 8.98 8.32 -1.39
CA THR A 83 9.97 9.34 -0.99
C THR A 83 11.06 8.77 -0.09
N CYS A 84 10.85 7.59 0.49
CA CYS A 84 11.75 6.98 1.46
C CYS A 84 12.80 6.05 0.82
N THR A 85 12.70 5.77 -0.49
CA THR A 85 13.64 4.91 -1.22
C THR A 85 13.69 5.24 -2.70
N THR A 86 14.87 5.13 -3.30
CA THR A 86 15.09 5.27 -4.75
C THR A 86 14.86 3.96 -5.51
N ASN A 87 14.63 2.83 -4.84
CA ASN A 87 14.43 1.51 -5.46
C ASN A 87 12.98 1.25 -5.91
N SER A 88 12.09 2.22 -5.70
CA SER A 88 10.66 2.10 -6.00
C SER A 88 10.26 2.84 -7.28
N CYS A 89 9.20 2.36 -7.95
CA CYS A 89 8.52 3.16 -8.96
C CYS A 89 7.88 4.38 -8.28
N GLN A 90 7.91 5.54 -8.93
CA GLN A 90 7.30 6.75 -8.38
C GLN A 90 5.78 6.76 -8.55
N ASP A 91 5.26 6.08 -9.56
CA ASP A 91 3.81 5.98 -9.79
C ASP A 91 3.17 4.94 -8.88
N ILE A 92 1.95 5.24 -8.44
CA ILE A 92 1.14 4.36 -7.59
C ILE A 92 0.14 3.61 -8.47
N PRO A 93 0.29 2.29 -8.64
CA PRO A 93 -0.60 1.52 -9.48
C PRO A 93 -1.99 1.47 -8.84
N LYS A 94 -3.01 1.58 -9.69
CA LYS A 94 -4.44 1.61 -9.36
C LYS A 94 -5.15 0.31 -9.71
N THR A 95 -4.51 -0.57 -10.47
CA THR A 95 -5.05 -1.88 -10.87
C THR A 95 -4.05 -3.01 -10.63
N LEU A 96 -4.54 -4.25 -10.60
CA LEU A 96 -3.68 -5.44 -10.49
C LEU A 96 -2.66 -5.54 -11.65
N ASP A 97 -3.09 -5.20 -12.86
CA ASP A 97 -2.22 -5.26 -14.03
C ASP A 97 -1.14 -4.18 -14.02
N GLU A 98 -1.43 -3.00 -13.48
CA GLU A 98 -0.41 -1.97 -13.26
C GLU A 98 0.64 -2.41 -12.24
N VAL A 99 0.24 -3.10 -11.15
CA VAL A 99 1.19 -3.67 -10.18
C VAL A 99 2.16 -4.64 -10.89
N VAL A 100 1.62 -5.56 -11.71
CA VAL A 100 2.45 -6.52 -12.48
C VAL A 100 3.37 -5.79 -13.46
N ARG A 101 2.84 -4.77 -14.16
CA ARG A 101 3.63 -3.97 -15.09
C ARG A 101 4.79 -3.27 -14.38
N TYR A 102 4.55 -2.60 -13.26
CA TYR A 102 5.60 -1.86 -12.55
C TYR A 102 6.65 -2.77 -11.91
N LEU A 103 6.29 -4.01 -11.54
CA LEU A 103 7.24 -5.02 -11.08
C LEU A 103 8.24 -5.48 -12.16
N SER A 104 7.96 -5.21 -13.43
CA SER A 104 8.89 -5.51 -14.54
C SER A 104 10.05 -4.49 -14.60
N SER A 105 9.83 -3.26 -14.13
CA SER A 105 10.77 -2.14 -14.23
C SER A 105 11.28 -1.63 -12.88
N SER A 106 10.75 -2.11 -11.75
CA SER A 106 11.13 -1.65 -10.42
C SER A 106 11.18 -2.81 -9.42
N LYS A 107 12.09 -2.72 -8.45
CA LYS A 107 12.29 -3.76 -7.42
C LYS A 107 11.26 -3.67 -6.31
N ILE A 108 10.79 -2.46 -6.03
CA ILE A 108 9.76 -2.19 -5.03
C ILE A 108 8.59 -1.48 -5.71
N VAL A 109 7.37 -1.93 -5.43
CA VAL A 109 6.13 -1.28 -5.85
C VAL A 109 5.30 -0.97 -4.61
N PHE A 110 4.96 0.30 -4.43
CA PHE A 110 4.05 0.74 -3.37
C PHE A 110 2.65 0.95 -3.95
N THR A 111 1.63 0.45 -3.28
CA THR A 111 0.23 0.68 -3.67
C THR A 111 -0.68 0.85 -2.45
N GLY A 112 -1.90 1.31 -2.69
CA GLY A 112 -2.99 1.35 -1.71
C GLY A 112 -4.07 0.33 -2.05
N GLY A 113 -5.33 0.68 -1.80
CA GLY A 113 -6.47 -0.07 -2.30
C GLY A 113 -6.62 0.02 -3.82
N LEU A 114 -7.25 -0.99 -4.41
CA LEU A 114 -7.47 -1.09 -5.87
C LEU A 114 -8.94 -0.91 -6.28
N SER A 115 -9.88 -1.34 -5.45
CA SER A 115 -11.31 -1.34 -5.80
C SER A 115 -12.17 -1.15 -4.54
N PRO A 116 -13.35 -0.51 -4.66
CA PRO A 116 -14.36 -0.49 -3.59
C PRO A 116 -14.82 -1.89 -3.17
N GLY A 117 -15.41 -1.99 -1.99
CA GLY A 117 -15.95 -3.23 -1.42
C GLY A 117 -14.91 -4.14 -0.77
N GLN A 118 -13.64 -3.71 -0.64
CA GLN A 118 -12.60 -4.52 -0.03
C GLN A 118 -11.55 -3.73 0.77
N SER A 119 -10.97 -4.38 1.77
CA SER A 119 -9.86 -3.84 2.53
C SER A 119 -8.51 -4.00 1.81
N THR A 120 -7.46 -3.38 2.35
CA THR A 120 -6.10 -3.56 1.85
C THR A 120 -5.52 -4.95 2.14
N ASN A 121 -6.09 -5.71 3.08
CA ASN A 121 -5.73 -7.13 3.25
C ASN A 121 -6.15 -7.96 2.04
N ALA A 122 -7.40 -7.79 1.59
CA ALA A 122 -7.91 -8.46 0.39
C ALA A 122 -7.14 -8.03 -0.86
N THR A 123 -6.87 -6.73 -0.99
CA THR A 123 -6.02 -6.18 -2.06
C THR A 123 -4.65 -6.85 -2.08
N ALA A 124 -3.97 -6.96 -0.94
CA ALA A 124 -2.65 -7.59 -0.85
C ALA A 124 -2.71 -9.09 -1.17
N ALA A 125 -3.76 -9.80 -0.76
CA ALA A 125 -3.95 -11.21 -1.12
C ALA A 125 -4.12 -11.40 -2.63
N LEU A 126 -4.95 -10.57 -3.29
CA LEU A 126 -5.13 -10.61 -4.74
C LEU A 126 -3.83 -10.28 -5.49
N ILE A 127 -3.05 -9.31 -5.01
CA ILE A 127 -1.73 -9.02 -5.56
C ILE A 127 -0.79 -10.21 -5.38
N ALA A 128 -0.77 -10.85 -4.21
CA ALA A 128 0.07 -12.00 -3.93
C ALA A 128 -0.26 -13.17 -4.86
N GLU A 129 -1.55 -13.45 -5.08
CA GLU A 129 -2.01 -14.45 -6.05
C GLU A 129 -1.59 -14.08 -7.48
N ARG A 130 -1.93 -12.88 -7.95
CA ARG A 130 -1.66 -12.39 -9.31
C ARG A 130 -0.17 -12.41 -9.65
N THR A 131 0.69 -12.12 -8.68
CA THR A 131 2.15 -12.06 -8.82
C THR A 131 2.85 -13.38 -8.48
N LYS A 132 2.09 -14.42 -8.10
CA LYS A 132 2.62 -15.71 -7.62
C LYS A 132 3.66 -15.52 -6.51
N ALA A 133 3.34 -14.66 -5.55
CA ALA A 133 4.24 -14.29 -4.47
C ALA A 133 4.64 -15.53 -3.65
N LYS A 134 5.92 -15.59 -3.27
CA LYS A 134 6.46 -16.68 -2.45
C LYS A 134 6.01 -16.53 -0.99
N LEU A 135 5.75 -15.30 -0.56
CA LEU A 135 5.35 -14.99 0.81
C LEU A 135 4.41 -13.78 0.79
N PHE A 136 3.33 -13.88 1.55
CA PHE A 136 2.47 -12.76 1.90
C PHE A 136 2.59 -12.49 3.41
N VAL A 137 2.98 -11.27 3.78
CA VAL A 137 3.08 -10.82 5.17
C VAL A 137 2.00 -9.79 5.45
N ASN A 138 1.16 -10.05 6.45
CA ASN A 138 0.20 -9.09 6.97
C ASN A 138 0.80 -8.41 8.23
N ALA A 139 1.45 -7.26 8.06
CA ALA A 139 1.95 -6.46 9.17
C ALA A 139 0.82 -5.55 9.69
N THR A 140 0.21 -5.95 10.81
CA THR A 140 -0.97 -5.28 11.39
C THR A 140 -0.66 -4.46 12.63
#